data_AF-A0A946B1Y6-F1
#
_entry.id   AF-A0A946B1Y6-F1
#
_cell.length_a   1.000
_cell.length_b   1.000
_cell.length_c   1.000
_cell.angle_alpha   90.00
_cell.angle_beta   90.00
_cell.angle_gamma   90.00
#
_symmetry.space_group_name_H-M   'P 1'
#
loop_
_entity.id
_entity.type
_entity.pdbx_description
1 polymer ?
#
loop_
_entity_poly.entity_id
_entity_poly.type
_entity_poly.pdbx_seq_one_letter_code
_entity_poly.pdbx_strand_id
1 'polypeptide(L)'
;MSKPPFNTLADVIAHRYGEGTVGNGKSGADMPADDPLAEVLLRRTHRRYSDEPIADDLLDVLFATAFSASAKSDLQQASVVVVKNKEKREAIGKLIPRMPWITAAPVFMVWIGDSRRIRRICELRGKPFGNDHLDAFLNAGVDAALAMQTFILAAEKKGLGSCPISVVRNHVEAVADILELPLYTYPVAGLCVGWPSQEGFISMRLPPKVTVHTDRYDDWDLNEELAGYDKRRDERFSMPESSQKMTDTYGIADFYGWSEDKARQVSTTERERLGRFVRARGIRTD
;
A
#
# COMPACT_ATOMS: atom_id res chain seq x y z
N MET A 1 -26.64 12.45 -0.39
CA MET A 1 -25.34 12.43 0.34
C MET A 1 -25.56 13.14 1.66
N SER A 2 -25.29 12.48 2.79
CA SER A 2 -25.27 13.19 4.08
C SER A 2 -24.20 14.27 4.03
N LYS A 3 -24.48 15.44 4.61
CA LYS A 3 -23.50 16.53 4.73
C LYS A 3 -22.21 15.97 5.34
N PRO A 4 -21.02 16.25 4.78
CA PRO A 4 -19.77 15.77 5.37
C PRO A 4 -19.66 16.30 6.81
N PRO A 5 -19.08 15.53 7.76
CA PRO A 5 -18.92 15.97 9.15
C PRO A 5 -17.91 17.11 9.31
N PHE A 6 -17.36 17.62 8.21
CA PHE A 6 -16.31 18.61 8.11
C PHE A 6 -16.83 19.80 7.31
N ASN A 7 -16.40 21.02 7.64
CA ASN A 7 -16.75 22.23 6.89
C ASN A 7 -15.68 22.59 5.85
N THR A 8 -14.41 22.37 6.21
CA THR A 8 -13.24 22.75 5.42
C THR A 8 -12.27 21.58 5.21
N LEU A 9 -11.36 21.72 4.25
CA LEU A 9 -10.26 20.77 4.09
C LEU A 9 -9.30 20.78 5.28
N ALA A 10 -9.19 21.91 6.00
CA ALA A 10 -8.45 21.99 7.26
C ALA A 10 -9.05 21.05 8.32
N ASP A 11 -10.38 20.94 8.43
CA ASP A 11 -11.03 19.99 9.34
C ASP A 11 -10.70 18.54 8.97
N VAL A 12 -10.67 18.23 7.66
CA VAL A 12 -10.32 16.90 7.14
C VAL A 12 -8.85 16.57 7.40
N ILE A 13 -7.95 17.53 7.22
CA ILE A 13 -6.53 17.44 7.57
C ILE A 13 -6.39 17.19 9.08
N ALA A 14 -7.08 17.97 9.90
CA ALA A 14 -7.10 17.78 11.36
C ALA A 14 -7.54 16.38 11.74
N HIS A 15 -8.56 15.87 11.06
CA HIS A 15 -8.99 14.50 11.26
C HIS A 15 -7.91 13.48 10.84
N ARG A 16 -7.20 13.68 9.73
CA ARG A 16 -6.16 12.76 9.24
C ARG A 16 -4.89 12.75 10.10
N TYR A 17 -4.45 13.88 10.61
CA TYR A 17 -3.15 14.02 11.30
C TYR A 17 -3.28 14.17 12.83
N GLY A 18 -4.49 14.45 13.33
CA GLY A 18 -4.73 14.74 14.74
C GLY A 18 -4.38 16.18 15.14
N GLU A 19 -3.97 17.02 14.19
CA GLU A 19 -3.57 18.41 14.41
C GLU A 19 -4.14 19.29 13.31
N GLY A 20 -4.65 20.47 13.68
CA GLY A 20 -5.45 21.32 12.80
C GLY A 20 -4.72 21.92 11.60
N THR A 21 -3.42 21.67 11.44
CA THR A 21 -2.59 22.44 10.53
C THR A 21 -1.49 21.59 9.89
N VAL A 22 -1.34 21.70 8.57
CA VAL A 22 -0.11 21.34 7.86
C VAL A 22 0.68 22.63 7.64
N GLY A 23 2.01 22.59 7.73
CA GLY A 23 2.87 23.72 7.36
C GLY A 23 2.59 24.99 8.18
N ASN A 24 2.02 26.02 7.55
CA ASN A 24 1.96 27.39 8.07
C ASN A 24 0.78 27.69 9.03
N GLY A 25 0.03 26.68 9.45
CA GLY A 25 -1.07 26.91 10.39
C GLY A 25 -2.44 27.19 9.77
N LYS A 26 -2.55 27.32 8.43
CA LYS A 26 -3.80 27.75 7.76
C LYS A 26 -4.16 26.91 6.52
N SER A 27 -3.40 25.88 6.21
CA SER A 27 -3.60 25.07 5.00
C SER A 27 -4.99 24.42 4.95
N GLY A 28 -5.73 24.71 3.88
CA GLY A 28 -7.06 24.14 3.64
C GLY A 28 -8.23 24.85 4.32
N ALA A 29 -8.01 25.96 5.04
CA ALA A 29 -9.07 26.68 5.74
C ALA A 29 -10.10 27.33 4.79
N ASP A 30 -9.63 27.84 3.64
CA ASP A 30 -10.48 28.46 2.61
C ASP A 30 -10.97 27.44 1.56
N MET A 31 -10.67 26.15 1.75
CA MET A 31 -11.07 25.08 0.84
C MET A 31 -12.25 24.31 1.45
N PRO A 32 -13.36 24.11 0.73
CA PRO A 32 -14.52 23.42 1.28
C PRO A 32 -14.26 21.92 1.46
N ALA A 33 -14.98 21.29 2.38
CA ALA A 33 -14.80 19.85 2.67
C ALA A 33 -15.32 18.91 1.55
N ASP A 34 -16.02 19.42 0.53
CA ASP A 34 -16.41 18.68 -0.67
C ASP A 34 -15.36 18.77 -1.81
N ASP A 35 -14.22 19.40 -1.55
CA ASP A 35 -13.07 19.39 -2.47
C ASP A 35 -12.64 17.94 -2.77
N PRO A 36 -12.30 17.59 -4.03
CA PRO A 36 -11.88 16.23 -4.40
C PRO A 36 -10.70 15.68 -3.59
N LEU A 37 -9.85 16.55 -3.02
CA LEU A 37 -8.76 16.16 -2.14
C LEU A 37 -9.25 15.56 -0.82
N ALA A 38 -10.43 15.95 -0.35
CA ALA A 38 -11.03 15.41 0.87
C ALA A 38 -11.22 13.89 0.75
N GLU A 39 -11.60 13.40 -0.43
CA GLU A 39 -11.77 11.95 -0.65
C GLU A 39 -10.45 11.18 -0.50
N VAL A 40 -9.35 11.74 -0.99
CA VAL A 40 -8.01 11.15 -0.80
C VAL A 40 -7.58 11.25 0.67
N LEU A 41 -7.84 12.38 1.33
CA LEU A 41 -7.53 12.58 2.74
C LEU A 41 -8.41 11.73 3.67
N LEU A 42 -9.59 11.29 3.26
CA LEU A 42 -10.51 10.45 4.05
C LEU A 42 -10.41 8.97 3.70
N ARG A 43 -9.54 8.59 2.76
CA ARG A 43 -9.41 7.20 2.34
C ARG A 43 -9.08 6.23 3.48
N ARG A 44 -9.52 4.99 3.33
CA ARG A 44 -9.40 3.96 4.36
C ARG A 44 -9.22 2.58 3.75
N THR A 45 -8.50 1.73 4.47
CA THR A 45 -8.28 0.34 4.07
C THR A 45 -9.42 -0.53 4.58
N HIS A 46 -10.02 -1.30 3.68
CA HIS A 46 -11.11 -2.22 4.00
C HIS A 46 -10.62 -3.66 3.95
N ARG A 47 -11.02 -4.48 4.93
CA ARG A 47 -10.63 -5.89 5.05
C ARG A 47 -11.83 -6.82 5.23
N ARG A 48 -13.03 -6.28 5.02
CA ARG A 48 -14.31 -6.99 5.09
C ARG A 48 -15.16 -6.46 3.96
N TYR A 49 -15.73 -7.39 3.20
CA TYR A 49 -16.42 -7.11 1.96
C TYR A 49 -17.76 -7.84 1.96
N SER A 50 -18.74 -7.34 1.21
CA SER A 50 -19.91 -8.14 0.86
C SER A 50 -19.54 -9.21 -0.18
N ASP A 51 -20.44 -10.16 -0.38
CA ASP A 51 -20.31 -11.19 -1.43
C ASP A 51 -20.70 -10.68 -2.83
N GLU A 52 -21.04 -9.39 -2.95
CA GLU A 52 -21.43 -8.79 -4.23
C GLU A 52 -20.22 -8.81 -5.20
N PRO A 53 -20.39 -9.35 -6.43
CA PRO A 53 -19.32 -9.41 -7.40
C PRO A 53 -18.98 -8.00 -7.93
N ILE A 54 -17.75 -7.85 -8.43
CA ILE A 54 -17.37 -6.69 -9.22
C ILE A 54 -17.52 -7.07 -10.70
N ALA A 55 -18.27 -6.28 -11.46
CA ALA A 55 -18.42 -6.52 -12.90
C ALA A 55 -17.08 -6.42 -13.63
N ASP A 56 -16.84 -7.31 -14.60
CA ASP A 56 -15.61 -7.34 -15.39
C ASP A 56 -15.42 -6.00 -16.16
N ASP A 57 -16.46 -5.43 -16.73
CA ASP A 57 -16.41 -4.12 -17.41
C ASP A 57 -15.93 -2.99 -16.48
N LEU A 58 -16.33 -3.02 -15.21
CA LEU A 58 -15.86 -2.06 -14.22
C LEU A 58 -14.38 -2.28 -13.91
N LEU A 59 -13.94 -3.53 -13.76
CA LEU A 59 -12.53 -3.86 -13.57
C LEU A 59 -11.67 -3.39 -14.76
N ASP A 60 -12.14 -3.56 -15.99
CA ASP A 60 -11.44 -3.12 -17.19
C ASP A 60 -11.24 -1.59 -17.20
N VAL A 61 -12.28 -0.82 -16.85
CA VAL A 61 -12.18 0.64 -16.70
C VAL A 61 -11.19 1.03 -15.59
N LEU A 62 -11.20 0.29 -14.47
CA LEU A 62 -10.26 0.53 -13.37
C LEU A 62 -8.81 0.21 -13.76
N PHE A 63 -8.57 -0.85 -14.53
CA PHE A 63 -7.24 -1.17 -15.05
C PHE A 63 -6.77 -0.14 -16.08
N ALA A 64 -7.62 0.28 -17.01
CA ALA A 64 -7.30 1.35 -17.95
C ALA A 64 -6.91 2.65 -17.21
N THR A 65 -7.64 2.98 -16.14
CA THR A 65 -7.32 4.12 -15.27
C THR A 65 -5.98 3.92 -14.54
N ALA A 66 -5.76 2.73 -13.97
CA ALA A 66 -4.54 2.40 -13.24
C ALA A 66 -3.28 2.52 -14.10
N PHE A 67 -3.32 1.99 -15.33
CA PHE A 67 -2.21 2.04 -16.27
C PHE A 67 -2.09 3.38 -17.02
N SER A 68 -2.96 4.36 -16.71
CA SER A 68 -2.74 5.77 -17.09
C SER A 68 -1.84 6.51 -16.10
N ALA A 69 -1.35 5.83 -15.04
CA ALA A 69 -0.37 6.39 -14.12
C ALA A 69 0.95 6.77 -14.84
N SER A 70 1.68 7.74 -14.27
CA SER A 70 3.03 8.04 -14.73
C SER A 70 3.91 6.78 -14.65
N ALA A 71 4.74 6.59 -15.68
CA ALA A 71 5.72 5.51 -15.75
C ALA A 71 7.10 6.07 -16.08
N LYS A 72 8.14 5.51 -15.46
CA LYS A 72 9.51 5.97 -15.67
C LYS A 72 9.89 5.89 -17.15
N SER A 73 10.24 7.03 -17.74
CA SER A 73 10.61 7.16 -19.16
C SER A 73 9.62 6.50 -20.14
N ASP A 74 8.34 6.39 -19.76
CA ASP A 74 7.31 5.65 -20.50
C ASP A 74 7.67 4.17 -20.79
N LEU A 75 8.47 3.55 -19.93
CA LEU A 75 8.85 2.13 -20.06
C LEU A 75 7.74 1.17 -19.58
N GLN A 76 6.75 1.69 -18.84
CA GLN A 76 5.52 1.01 -18.42
C GLN A 76 5.83 -0.35 -17.76
N GLN A 77 6.69 -0.36 -16.74
CA GLN A 77 7.32 -1.56 -16.19
C GLN A 77 6.48 -2.24 -15.08
N ALA A 78 5.15 -2.19 -15.23
CA ALA A 78 4.17 -2.74 -14.31
C ALA A 78 3.27 -3.78 -15.00
N SER A 79 2.90 -4.80 -14.24
CA SER A 79 1.90 -5.79 -14.62
C SER A 79 1.00 -6.11 -13.42
N VAL A 80 -0.17 -6.70 -13.66
CA VAL A 80 -1.08 -7.18 -12.62
C VAL A 80 -1.62 -8.56 -13.00
N VAL A 81 -1.66 -9.48 -12.04
CA VAL A 81 -2.27 -10.80 -12.20
C VAL A 81 -3.54 -10.85 -11.37
N VAL A 82 -4.71 -10.89 -12.03
CA VAL A 82 -6.01 -11.10 -11.36
C VAL A 82 -6.21 -12.58 -11.11
N VAL A 83 -6.31 -12.99 -9.85
CA VAL A 83 -6.36 -14.40 -9.45
C VAL A 83 -7.81 -14.87 -9.42
N LYS A 84 -8.40 -15.11 -10.60
CA LYS A 84 -9.78 -15.63 -10.72
C LYS A 84 -9.89 -17.12 -10.36
N ASN A 85 -8.82 -17.90 -10.54
CA ASN A 85 -8.80 -19.32 -10.18
C ASN A 85 -8.86 -19.49 -8.65
N LYS A 86 -9.88 -20.19 -8.17
CA LYS A 86 -10.16 -20.35 -6.74
C LYS A 86 -9.08 -21.15 -6.03
N GLU A 87 -8.57 -22.21 -6.66
CA GLU A 87 -7.56 -23.09 -6.07
C GLU A 87 -6.23 -22.36 -5.84
N LYS A 88 -5.78 -21.57 -6.82
CA LYS A 88 -4.59 -20.69 -6.72
C LYS A 88 -4.78 -19.66 -5.62
N ARG A 89 -5.97 -19.05 -5.55
CA ARG A 89 -6.28 -18.04 -4.53
C ARG A 89 -6.31 -18.62 -3.12
N GLU A 90 -6.89 -19.81 -2.95
CA GLU A 90 -6.88 -20.55 -1.69
C GLU A 90 -5.48 -20.99 -1.29
N ALA A 91 -4.66 -21.44 -2.25
CA ALA A 91 -3.26 -21.79 -2.01
C ALA A 91 -2.48 -20.58 -1.47
N ILE A 92 -2.67 -19.39 -2.05
CA ILE A 92 -2.07 -18.15 -1.54
C ILE A 92 -2.63 -17.80 -0.14
N GLY A 93 -3.94 -17.95 0.06
CA GLY A 93 -4.58 -17.71 1.36
C GLY A 93 -4.04 -18.61 2.48
N LYS A 94 -3.75 -19.89 2.18
CA LYS A 94 -3.15 -20.84 3.13
C LYS A 94 -1.75 -20.46 3.57
N LEU A 95 -0.99 -19.76 2.73
CA LEU A 95 0.33 -19.23 3.11
C LEU A 95 0.21 -18.10 4.15
N ILE A 96 -0.92 -17.38 4.17
CA ILE A 96 -1.12 -16.17 4.99
C ILE A 96 -2.45 -16.25 5.76
N PRO A 97 -2.61 -17.23 6.69
CA PRO A 97 -3.89 -17.53 7.33
C PRO A 97 -4.43 -16.37 8.19
N ARG A 98 -3.56 -15.46 8.64
CA ARG A 98 -3.95 -14.25 9.41
C ARG A 98 -4.65 -13.19 8.56
N MET A 99 -4.77 -13.39 7.24
CA MET A 99 -5.38 -12.45 6.30
C MET A 99 -6.52 -13.13 5.51
N PRO A 100 -7.62 -13.52 6.17
CA PRO A 100 -8.71 -14.27 5.53
C PRO A 100 -9.39 -13.50 4.39
N TRP A 101 -9.24 -12.17 4.34
CA TRP A 101 -9.73 -11.37 3.22
C TRP A 101 -9.06 -11.68 1.88
N ILE A 102 -7.88 -12.32 1.87
CA ILE A 102 -7.25 -12.83 0.64
C ILE A 102 -8.19 -13.76 -0.10
N THR A 103 -8.90 -14.65 0.60
CA THR A 103 -9.87 -15.57 -0.01
C THR A 103 -11.27 -14.99 -0.06
N ALA A 104 -11.66 -14.17 0.93
CA ALA A 104 -13.03 -13.67 1.04
C ALA A 104 -13.38 -12.47 0.15
N ALA A 105 -12.42 -11.64 -0.29
CA ALA A 105 -12.76 -10.49 -1.12
C ALA A 105 -13.37 -10.91 -2.48
N PRO A 106 -14.25 -10.12 -3.12
CA PRO A 106 -14.69 -10.39 -4.49
C PRO A 106 -13.54 -10.54 -5.48
N VAL A 107 -12.51 -9.70 -5.38
CA VAL A 107 -11.32 -9.74 -6.25
C VAL A 107 -10.04 -9.77 -5.42
N PHE A 108 -9.12 -10.66 -5.82
CA PHE A 108 -7.73 -10.65 -5.38
C PHE A 108 -6.82 -10.60 -6.60
N MET A 109 -5.82 -9.72 -6.55
CA MET A 109 -4.82 -9.57 -7.60
C MET A 109 -3.44 -9.37 -7.00
N VAL A 110 -2.40 -9.61 -7.80
CA VAL A 110 -1.01 -9.36 -7.41
C VAL A 110 -0.38 -8.41 -8.41
N TRP A 111 0.09 -7.27 -7.93
CA TRP A 111 0.84 -6.26 -8.68
C TRP A 111 2.30 -6.68 -8.80
N ILE A 112 2.83 -6.56 -10.01
CA ILE A 112 4.10 -7.15 -10.44
C ILE A 112 5.01 -6.05 -10.95
N GLY A 113 6.25 -6.02 -10.43
CA GLY A 113 7.33 -5.32 -11.09
C GLY A 113 7.73 -6.10 -12.33
N ASP A 114 7.49 -5.55 -13.52
CA ASP A 114 7.68 -6.22 -14.80
C ASP A 114 8.87 -5.63 -15.56
N SER A 115 10.04 -6.22 -15.30
CA SER A 115 11.26 -5.92 -16.04
C SER A 115 11.39 -6.82 -17.29
N ARG A 116 10.50 -7.80 -17.47
CA ARG A 116 10.53 -8.77 -18.57
C ARG A 116 10.09 -8.13 -19.87
N ARG A 117 9.00 -7.35 -19.87
CA ARG A 117 8.42 -6.79 -21.08
C ARG A 117 9.43 -5.98 -21.90
N ILE A 118 10.18 -5.09 -21.24
CA ILE A 118 11.18 -4.26 -21.92
C ILE A 118 12.36 -5.08 -22.46
N ARG A 119 12.81 -6.12 -21.75
CA ARG A 119 13.85 -7.05 -22.25
C ARG A 119 13.40 -7.77 -23.52
N ARG A 120 12.15 -8.26 -23.55
CA ARG A 120 11.58 -8.87 -24.76
C ARG A 120 11.47 -7.87 -25.91
N ILE A 121 11.15 -6.60 -25.64
CA ILE A 121 11.16 -5.55 -26.66
C ILE A 121 12.59 -5.36 -27.20
N CYS A 122 13.61 -5.29 -26.34
CA CYS A 122 15.01 -5.22 -26.75
C CYS A 122 15.40 -6.40 -27.66
N GLU A 123 15.07 -7.64 -27.28
CA GLU A 123 15.26 -8.84 -28.10
C GLU A 123 14.59 -8.73 -29.47
N LEU A 124 13.29 -8.36 -29.50
CA LEU A 124 12.52 -8.18 -30.73
C LEU A 124 13.08 -7.10 -31.66
N ARG A 125 13.81 -6.12 -31.12
CA ARG A 125 14.44 -5.03 -31.86
C ARG A 125 15.94 -5.25 -32.12
N GLY A 126 16.49 -6.40 -31.73
CA GLY A 126 17.91 -6.71 -31.88
C GLY A 126 18.82 -5.71 -31.15
N LYS A 127 18.38 -5.23 -29.98
CA LYS A 127 19.15 -4.29 -29.13
C LYS A 127 19.48 -4.96 -27.80
N PRO A 128 20.65 -4.68 -27.20
CA PRO A 128 20.94 -5.15 -25.85
C PRO A 128 20.07 -4.41 -24.83
N PHE A 129 19.73 -5.08 -23.73
CA PHE A 129 19.17 -4.42 -22.55
C PHE A 129 20.31 -3.97 -21.64
N GLY A 130 20.76 -2.72 -21.81
CA GLY A 130 21.92 -2.18 -21.06
C GLY A 130 21.63 -1.79 -19.61
N ASN A 131 20.36 -1.54 -19.25
CA ASN A 131 19.95 -1.13 -17.91
C ASN A 131 19.83 -2.32 -16.94
N ASP A 132 20.69 -3.34 -17.09
CA ASP A 132 20.64 -4.58 -16.30
C ASP A 132 21.42 -4.44 -14.99
N HIS A 133 20.92 -3.58 -14.10
CA HIS A 133 21.45 -3.28 -12.76
C HIS A 133 20.30 -2.97 -11.78
N LEU A 134 20.61 -2.71 -10.51
CA LEU A 134 19.62 -2.52 -9.43
C LEU A 134 18.50 -1.50 -9.77
N ASP A 135 18.79 -0.47 -10.57
CA ASP A 135 17.79 0.52 -10.96
C ASP A 135 16.63 -0.08 -11.76
N ALA A 136 16.83 -1.16 -12.52
CA ALA A 136 15.75 -1.85 -13.21
C ALA A 136 14.78 -2.55 -12.24
N PHE A 137 15.26 -2.97 -11.07
CA PHE A 137 14.38 -3.44 -9.98
C PHE A 137 13.56 -2.26 -9.45
N LEU A 138 14.23 -1.17 -9.07
CA LEU A 138 13.58 0.01 -8.48
C LEU A 138 12.52 0.60 -9.41
N ASN A 139 12.86 0.86 -10.68
CA ASN A 139 11.95 1.42 -11.69
C ASN A 139 10.68 0.57 -11.85
N ALA A 140 10.83 -0.75 -12.00
CA ALA A 140 9.68 -1.64 -12.13
C ALA A 140 8.82 -1.68 -10.85
N GLY A 141 9.45 -1.58 -9.68
CA GLY A 141 8.74 -1.55 -8.40
C GLY A 141 7.96 -0.25 -8.21
N VAL A 142 8.54 0.88 -8.58
CA VAL A 142 7.92 2.20 -8.53
C VAL A 142 6.75 2.29 -9.50
N ASP A 143 6.93 1.90 -10.77
CA ASP A 143 5.86 1.90 -11.77
C ASP A 143 4.66 1.05 -11.30
N ALA A 144 4.91 -0.13 -10.74
CA ALA A 144 3.86 -1.00 -10.19
C ALA A 144 3.17 -0.39 -8.97
N ALA A 145 3.89 0.31 -8.10
CA ALA A 145 3.32 1.00 -6.95
C ALA A 145 2.44 2.20 -7.37
N LEU A 146 2.88 2.97 -8.36
CA LEU A 146 2.12 4.09 -8.93
C LEU A 146 0.81 3.58 -9.57
N ALA A 147 0.90 2.55 -10.43
CA ALA A 147 -0.28 1.96 -11.06
C ALA A 147 -1.25 1.37 -10.01
N MET A 148 -0.73 0.67 -8.99
CA MET A 148 -1.55 0.14 -7.89
C MET A 148 -2.25 1.26 -7.10
N GLN A 149 -1.57 2.34 -6.77
CA GLN A 149 -2.18 3.45 -6.03
C GLN A 149 -3.24 4.17 -6.87
N THR A 150 -3.01 4.34 -8.17
CA THR A 150 -4.01 4.88 -9.10
C THR A 150 -5.24 3.97 -9.19
N PHE A 151 -5.05 2.64 -9.25
CA PHE A 151 -6.16 1.68 -9.17
C PHE A 151 -6.96 1.85 -7.88
N ILE A 152 -6.27 1.95 -6.73
CA ILE A 152 -6.92 2.09 -5.41
C ILE A 152 -7.82 3.32 -5.36
N LEU A 153 -7.31 4.47 -5.80
CA LEU A 153 -8.10 5.72 -5.81
C LEU A 153 -9.29 5.63 -6.76
N ALA A 154 -9.09 5.06 -7.96
CA ALA A 154 -10.15 4.87 -8.93
C ALA A 154 -11.25 3.91 -8.40
N ALA A 155 -10.86 2.83 -7.71
CA ALA A 155 -11.77 1.89 -7.10
C ALA A 155 -12.59 2.56 -5.97
N GLU A 156 -11.93 3.34 -5.12
CA GLU A 156 -12.59 4.10 -4.03
C GLU A 156 -13.60 5.11 -4.59
N LYS A 157 -13.30 5.77 -5.72
CA LYS A 157 -14.25 6.65 -6.44
C LYS A 157 -15.49 5.93 -6.96
N LYS A 158 -15.43 4.61 -7.11
CA LYS A 158 -16.56 3.75 -7.51
C LYS A 158 -17.25 3.06 -6.32
N GLY A 159 -16.88 3.42 -5.10
CA GLY A 159 -17.44 2.86 -3.87
C GLY A 159 -16.81 1.54 -3.42
N LEU A 160 -15.74 1.09 -4.08
CA LEU A 160 -15.02 -0.12 -3.69
C LEU A 160 -14.02 0.17 -2.58
N GLY A 161 -13.87 -0.77 -1.65
CA GLY A 161 -12.79 -0.79 -0.67
C GLY A 161 -11.61 -1.62 -1.15
N SER A 162 -10.42 -1.29 -0.67
CA SER A 162 -9.20 -2.02 -1.02
C SER A 162 -8.25 -2.27 0.16
N CYS A 163 -7.44 -3.33 0.07
CA CYS A 163 -6.36 -3.62 1.00
C CYS A 163 -5.11 -4.14 0.28
N PRO A 164 -4.05 -3.34 0.19
CA PRO A 164 -2.73 -3.82 -0.25
C PRO A 164 -2.12 -4.81 0.76
N ILE A 165 -1.40 -5.81 0.26
CA ILE A 165 -0.85 -6.93 1.04
C ILE A 165 0.61 -7.16 0.65
N SER A 166 1.53 -6.60 1.42
CA SER A 166 2.98 -6.82 1.26
C SER A 166 3.47 -8.15 1.83
N VAL A 167 2.66 -8.82 2.64
CA VAL A 167 2.99 -10.11 3.27
C VAL A 167 3.12 -11.24 2.26
N VAL A 168 2.58 -11.09 1.04
CA VAL A 168 2.85 -12.02 -0.07
C VAL A 168 4.36 -12.18 -0.34
N ARG A 169 5.16 -11.15 -0.05
CA ARG A 169 6.62 -11.20 -0.21
C ARG A 169 7.34 -12.02 0.87
N ASN A 170 6.69 -12.39 1.97
CA ASN A 170 7.22 -13.37 2.92
C ASN A 170 7.24 -14.78 2.30
N HIS A 171 6.42 -15.02 1.28
CA HIS A 171 6.29 -16.29 0.56
C HIS A 171 6.54 -16.10 -0.94
N VAL A 172 7.48 -15.22 -1.28
CA VAL A 172 7.64 -14.71 -2.65
C VAL A 172 7.91 -15.83 -3.67
N GLU A 173 8.67 -16.86 -3.30
CA GLU A 173 8.92 -18.03 -4.16
C GLU A 173 7.60 -18.77 -4.46
N ALA A 174 6.88 -19.18 -3.40
CA ALA A 174 5.64 -19.93 -3.53
C ALA A 174 4.55 -19.14 -4.27
N VAL A 175 4.43 -17.84 -4.01
CA VAL A 175 3.48 -16.97 -4.72
C VAL A 175 3.87 -16.85 -6.20
N ALA A 176 5.15 -16.70 -6.52
CA ALA A 176 5.61 -16.64 -7.90
C ALA A 176 5.35 -17.96 -8.65
N ASP A 177 5.54 -19.11 -7.99
CA ASP A 177 5.28 -20.43 -8.58
C ASP A 177 3.77 -20.65 -8.81
N ILE A 178 2.91 -20.35 -7.83
CA ILE A 178 1.44 -20.46 -7.97
C ILE A 178 0.93 -19.60 -9.14
N LEU A 179 1.49 -18.40 -9.29
CA LEU A 179 1.13 -17.47 -10.35
C LEU A 179 1.87 -17.72 -11.66
N GLU A 180 2.77 -18.71 -11.71
CA GLU A 180 3.58 -19.06 -12.88
C GLU A 180 4.33 -17.84 -13.44
N LEU A 181 4.84 -17.00 -12.55
CA LEU A 181 5.52 -15.78 -12.96
C LEU A 181 6.76 -16.15 -13.80
N PRO A 182 7.03 -15.43 -14.90
CA PRO A 182 8.21 -15.66 -15.74
C PRO A 182 9.45 -14.90 -15.24
N LEU A 183 10.65 -15.25 -15.74
CA LEU A 183 11.89 -14.55 -15.38
C LEU A 183 11.75 -13.04 -15.62
N TYR A 184 12.48 -12.25 -14.81
CA TYR A 184 12.47 -10.78 -14.79
C TYR A 184 11.16 -10.14 -14.31
N THR A 185 10.33 -10.90 -13.59
CA THR A 185 9.13 -10.39 -12.91
C THR A 185 9.15 -10.78 -11.43
N TYR A 186 8.54 -9.96 -10.58
CA TYR A 186 8.45 -10.22 -9.15
C TYR A 186 7.20 -9.59 -8.51
N PRO A 187 6.60 -10.22 -7.48
CA PRO A 187 5.49 -9.63 -6.73
C PRO A 187 5.89 -8.36 -5.98
N VAL A 188 5.21 -7.25 -6.28
CA VAL A 188 5.28 -6.02 -5.49
C VAL A 188 4.29 -6.11 -4.32
N ALA A 189 3.00 -6.32 -4.57
CA ALA A 189 2.02 -6.50 -3.50
C ALA A 189 0.77 -7.24 -3.99
N GLY A 190 0.11 -7.98 -3.11
CA GLY A 190 -1.28 -8.39 -3.32
C GLY A 190 -2.23 -7.20 -3.12
N LEU A 191 -3.43 -7.26 -3.69
CA LEU A 191 -4.50 -6.29 -3.48
C LEU A 191 -5.84 -7.02 -3.43
N CYS A 192 -6.55 -6.87 -2.31
CA CYS A 192 -7.96 -7.27 -2.20
C CYS A 192 -8.86 -6.10 -2.55
N VAL A 193 -9.93 -6.35 -3.30
CA VAL A 193 -10.89 -5.33 -3.77
C VAL A 193 -12.31 -5.90 -3.67
N GLY A 194 -13.25 -5.07 -3.21
CA GLY A 194 -14.65 -5.45 -3.04
C GLY A 194 -15.50 -4.33 -2.49
N TRP A 195 -16.80 -4.55 -2.43
CA TRP A 195 -17.73 -3.63 -1.78
C TRP A 195 -17.58 -3.70 -0.27
N PRO A 196 -17.25 -2.61 0.44
CA PRO A 196 -17.09 -2.64 1.89
C PRO A 196 -18.35 -3.13 2.61
N SER A 197 -18.21 -4.10 3.53
CA SER A 197 -19.33 -4.50 4.38
C SER A 197 -19.51 -3.60 5.62
N GLN A 198 -18.60 -2.65 5.80
CA GLN A 198 -18.55 -1.71 6.91
C GLN A 198 -17.76 -0.46 6.52
N GLU A 199 -17.99 0.64 7.23
CA GLU A 199 -17.43 1.96 6.89
C GLU A 199 -15.90 2.02 6.94
N GLY A 200 -15.24 1.19 7.76
CA GLY A 200 -13.79 1.20 7.93
C GLY A 200 -13.27 2.39 8.74
N PHE A 201 -11.98 2.37 9.08
CA PHE A 201 -11.35 3.37 9.97
C PHE A 201 -10.34 4.23 9.24
N ILE A 202 -10.41 5.55 9.46
CA ILE A 202 -9.43 6.51 8.97
C ILE A 202 -8.22 6.50 9.92
N SER A 203 -7.16 5.84 9.47
CA SER A 203 -5.91 5.80 10.24
C SER A 203 -5.24 7.16 10.27
N MET A 204 -4.85 7.61 11.46
CA MET A 204 -3.99 8.78 11.61
C MET A 204 -2.66 8.59 10.87
N ARG A 205 -2.01 9.71 10.53
CA ARG A 205 -0.69 9.76 9.89
C ARG A 205 0.25 10.61 10.73
N LEU A 206 1.55 10.32 10.61
CA LEU A 206 2.60 11.16 11.18
C LEU A 206 2.42 12.62 10.73
N PRO A 207 2.75 13.59 11.58
CA PRO A 207 2.80 14.99 11.20
C PRO A 207 3.62 15.20 9.93
N PRO A 208 3.19 16.06 9.00
CA PRO A 208 3.95 16.33 7.78
C PRO A 208 5.40 16.76 8.04
N LYS A 209 5.68 17.45 9.15
CA LYS A 209 7.04 17.83 9.57
C LYS A 209 8.02 16.65 9.70
N VAL A 210 7.53 15.45 9.99
CA VAL A 210 8.36 14.23 10.09
C VAL A 210 8.70 13.66 8.71
N THR A 211 7.90 13.97 7.69
CA THR A 211 7.96 13.31 6.36
C THR A 211 8.29 14.26 5.20
N VAL A 212 8.01 15.54 5.36
CA VAL A 212 8.19 16.59 4.35
C VAL A 212 9.29 17.51 4.87
N HIS A 213 10.44 17.48 4.19
CA HIS A 213 11.60 18.27 4.54
C HIS A 213 11.87 19.32 3.46
N THR A 214 12.37 20.48 3.87
CA THR A 214 12.71 21.58 2.97
C THR A 214 14.23 21.65 2.81
N ASP A 215 14.70 21.64 1.56
CA ASP A 215 16.11 21.73 1.14
C ASP A 215 17.05 20.59 1.56
N ARG A 216 16.87 20.01 2.76
CA ARG A 216 17.66 18.88 3.29
C ARG A 216 16.80 17.96 4.14
N TYR A 217 17.26 16.72 4.32
CA TYR A 217 16.70 15.85 5.36
C TYR A 217 16.96 16.46 6.73
N ASP A 218 15.93 16.50 7.58
CA ASP A 218 15.98 17.14 8.88
C ASP A 218 15.08 16.37 9.85
N ASP A 219 15.70 15.80 10.89
CA ASP A 219 15.06 14.99 11.94
C ASP A 219 15.39 15.48 13.36
N TRP A 220 15.84 16.73 13.51
CA TRP A 220 16.27 17.28 14.81
C TRP A 220 15.17 17.21 15.88
N ASP A 221 13.91 17.40 15.49
CA ASP A 221 12.74 17.39 16.38
C ASP A 221 11.99 16.04 16.40
N LEU A 222 12.57 14.97 15.83
CA LEU A 222 11.88 13.68 15.63
C LEU A 222 11.30 13.12 16.94
N ASN A 223 12.05 13.15 18.04
CA ASN A 223 11.60 12.62 19.32
C ASN A 223 10.37 13.36 19.86
N GLU A 224 10.33 14.68 19.74
CA GLU A 224 9.19 15.50 20.19
C GLU A 224 7.95 15.24 19.33
N GLU A 225 8.12 15.24 18.00
CA GLU A 225 7.03 15.02 17.06
C GLU A 225 6.44 13.59 17.20
N LEU A 226 7.27 12.57 17.43
CA LEU A 226 6.82 11.21 17.71
C LEU A 226 6.06 11.13 19.05
N ALA A 227 6.58 11.73 20.11
CA ALA A 227 5.90 11.74 21.42
C ALA A 227 4.53 12.44 21.35
N GLY A 228 4.43 13.54 20.60
CA GLY A 228 3.17 14.23 20.34
C GLY A 228 2.20 13.37 19.53
N TYR A 229 2.66 12.75 18.45
CA TYR A 229 1.84 11.87 17.62
C TYR A 229 1.32 10.65 18.38
N ASP A 230 2.16 10.03 19.21
CA ASP A 230 1.77 8.88 20.03
C ASP A 230 0.64 9.22 20.99
N LYS A 231 0.75 10.36 21.71
CA LYS A 231 -0.31 10.84 22.61
C LYS A 231 -1.63 11.08 21.86
N ARG A 232 -1.59 11.83 20.75
CA ARG A 232 -2.80 12.13 19.94
C ARG A 232 -3.46 10.86 19.40
N ARG A 233 -2.66 9.86 19.02
CA ARG A 233 -3.19 8.60 18.51
C ARG A 233 -3.79 7.75 19.62
N ASP A 234 -3.15 7.68 20.79
CA ASP A 234 -3.67 6.97 21.96
C ASP A 234 -4.98 7.61 22.48
N GLU A 235 -5.06 8.95 22.51
CA GLU A 235 -6.29 9.69 22.84
C GLU A 235 -7.46 9.33 21.91
N ARG A 236 -7.20 9.13 20.61
CA ARG A 236 -8.23 8.72 19.65
C ARG A 236 -8.55 7.24 19.73
N PHE A 237 -7.53 6.40 19.90
CA PHE A 237 -7.65 4.95 19.94
C PHE A 237 -6.53 4.36 20.79
N SER A 238 -6.82 4.22 22.08
CA SER A 238 -5.90 3.58 23.01
C SER A 238 -5.87 2.08 22.76
N MET A 239 -4.68 1.50 22.85
CA MET A 239 -4.47 0.10 22.53
C MET A 239 -4.37 -0.72 23.81
N PRO A 240 -5.30 -1.65 24.07
CA PRO A 240 -5.29 -2.42 25.31
C PRO A 240 -4.09 -3.36 25.35
N GLU A 241 -3.67 -3.75 26.56
CA GLU A 241 -2.55 -4.68 26.80
C GLU A 241 -2.65 -5.96 25.95
N SER A 242 -3.86 -6.51 25.82
CA SER A 242 -4.13 -7.73 25.04
C SER A 242 -3.87 -7.59 23.54
N SER A 243 -3.72 -6.36 23.05
CA SER A 243 -3.43 -6.04 21.65
C SER A 243 -1.97 -5.63 21.43
N GLN A 244 -1.18 -5.47 22.49
CA GLN A 244 0.25 -5.13 22.40
C GLN A 244 1.01 -6.23 21.70
N LYS A 245 1.94 -5.84 20.82
CA LYS A 245 2.75 -6.79 20.08
C LYS A 245 3.85 -7.31 21.00
N MET A 246 4.11 -8.62 20.90
CA MET A 246 5.29 -9.28 21.48
C MET A 246 5.49 -8.97 22.97
N THR A 247 4.41 -9.01 23.75
CA THR A 247 4.46 -8.88 25.21
C THR A 247 5.34 -9.94 25.86
N ASP A 248 5.46 -11.12 25.24
CA ASP A 248 6.35 -12.19 25.72
C ASP A 248 7.84 -11.81 25.62
N THR A 249 8.20 -10.91 24.70
CA THR A 249 9.60 -10.48 24.46
C THR A 249 9.92 -9.16 25.17
N TYR A 250 9.03 -8.18 25.08
CA TYR A 250 9.28 -6.81 25.53
C TYR A 250 8.45 -6.42 26.77
N GLY A 251 7.66 -7.34 27.32
CA GLY A 251 6.72 -7.05 28.38
C GLY A 251 5.53 -6.20 27.92
N ILE A 252 4.66 -5.88 28.86
CA ILE A 252 3.59 -4.90 28.69
C ILE A 252 4.19 -3.52 28.90
N ALA A 253 4.01 -2.60 27.95
CA ALA A 253 4.44 -1.21 28.13
C ALA A 253 3.36 -0.41 28.87
N ASP A 254 3.79 0.44 29.81
CA ASP A 254 2.91 1.35 30.56
C ASP A 254 2.21 2.36 29.64
N PHE A 255 2.92 2.81 28.59
CA PHE A 255 2.35 3.61 27.50
C PHE A 255 2.73 2.97 26.17
N TYR A 256 1.72 2.60 25.37
CA TYR A 256 1.91 1.90 24.11
C TYR A 256 1.44 2.76 22.92
N GLY A 257 2.33 3.67 22.52
CA GLY A 257 2.14 4.54 21.36
C GLY A 257 2.26 3.81 20.01
N TRP A 258 2.11 4.56 18.92
CA TRP A 258 2.43 4.07 17.58
C TRP A 258 3.91 3.74 17.43
N SER A 259 4.80 4.58 17.96
CA SER A 259 6.24 4.39 17.81
C SER A 259 6.70 3.06 18.41
N GLU A 260 6.26 2.74 19.64
CA GLU A 260 6.50 1.45 20.31
C GLU A 260 5.89 0.29 19.52
N ASP A 261 4.65 0.42 19.04
CA ASP A 261 4.02 -0.61 18.19
C ASP A 261 4.83 -0.93 16.95
N LYS A 262 5.39 0.10 16.31
CA LYS A 262 6.17 -0.05 15.07
C LYS A 262 7.57 -0.56 15.34
N ALA A 263 8.24 -0.05 16.37
CA ALA A 263 9.54 -0.56 16.81
C ALA A 263 9.47 -2.06 17.08
N ARG A 264 8.45 -2.51 17.83
CA ARG A 264 8.16 -3.93 18.00
C ARG A 264 7.88 -4.61 16.67
N GLN A 265 6.93 -4.10 15.87
CA GLN A 265 6.58 -4.75 14.60
C GLN A 265 7.79 -5.01 13.67
N VAL A 266 8.74 -4.08 13.61
CA VAL A 266 9.92 -4.20 12.73
C VAL A 266 11.15 -4.82 13.41
N SER A 267 11.07 -5.20 14.69
CA SER A 267 12.19 -5.90 15.35
C SER A 267 12.29 -7.37 14.96
N THR A 268 11.26 -7.91 14.29
CA THR A 268 11.29 -9.25 13.68
C THR A 268 11.61 -9.16 12.20
N THR A 269 12.56 -9.98 11.74
CA THR A 269 12.94 -10.04 10.33
C THR A 269 11.79 -10.58 9.47
N GLU A 270 11.41 -9.81 8.45
CA GLU A 270 10.48 -10.24 7.40
C GLU A 270 11.15 -10.11 6.03
N ARG A 271 10.71 -10.90 5.04
CA ARG A 271 11.11 -10.76 3.61
C ARG A 271 12.61 -10.91 3.33
N GLU A 272 13.37 -11.52 4.24
CA GLU A 272 14.83 -11.71 4.12
C GLU A 272 15.25 -12.35 2.77
N ARG A 273 14.40 -13.22 2.22
CA ARG A 273 14.65 -13.93 0.96
C ARG A 273 14.47 -13.09 -0.29
N LEU A 274 13.84 -11.90 -0.22
CA LEU A 274 13.44 -11.13 -1.39
C LEU A 274 14.63 -10.81 -2.31
N GLY A 275 15.75 -10.35 -1.77
CA GLY A 275 16.94 -10.05 -2.58
C GLY A 275 17.50 -11.29 -3.28
N ARG A 276 17.48 -12.45 -2.61
CA ARG A 276 17.93 -13.73 -3.17
C ARG A 276 16.99 -14.20 -4.28
N PHE A 277 15.68 -14.09 -4.06
CA PHE A 277 14.65 -14.38 -5.06
C PHE A 277 14.85 -13.51 -6.31
N VAL A 278 14.91 -12.19 -6.16
CA VAL A 278 15.04 -11.25 -7.30
C VAL A 278 16.26 -11.59 -8.17
N ARG A 279 17.41 -11.90 -7.55
CA ARG A 279 18.61 -12.36 -8.27
C ARG A 279 18.38 -13.70 -9.00
N ALA A 280 17.75 -14.67 -8.34
CA ALA A 280 17.40 -15.94 -8.97
C ALA A 280 16.40 -15.80 -10.14
N ARG A 281 15.63 -14.70 -10.17
CA ARG A 281 14.74 -14.32 -11.27
C ARG A 281 15.44 -13.55 -12.40
N GLY A 282 16.77 -13.42 -12.35
CA GLY A 282 17.59 -12.78 -13.37
C GLY A 282 17.67 -11.26 -13.26
N ILE A 283 17.10 -10.64 -12.22
CA ILE A 283 17.22 -9.20 -12.00
C ILE A 283 18.47 -8.95 -11.16
N ARG A 284 19.42 -8.21 -11.73
CA ARG A 284 20.64 -7.81 -11.04
C ARG A 284 20.36 -6.84 -9.91
N THR A 285 21.09 -7.00 -8.80
CA THR A 285 20.94 -6.19 -7.58
C THR A 285 22.27 -5.58 -7.12
N ASP A 286 23.31 -5.73 -7.95
CA ASP A 286 24.59 -5.05 -7.85
C ASP A 286 24.56 -3.71 -8.60
#